data_AF-A0A150N1G8-F1
#
_entry.id   AF-A0A150N1G8-F1
#
_cell.length_a   1.000
_cell.length_b   1.000
_cell.length_c   1.000
_cell.angle_alpha   90.00
_cell.angle_beta   90.00
_cell.angle_gamma   90.00
#
_symmetry.space_group_name_H-M   'P 1'
#
loop_
_entity.id
_entity.type
_entity.pdbx_description
1 polymer ?
#
loop_
_entity_poly.entity_id
_entity_poly.type
_entity_poly.pdbx_seq_one_letter_code
_entity_poly.pdbx_strand_id
1 'polypeptide(L)'
;MPSTTLIVPLECAGNQRAKFTPPTFGEQWKSGAISQGKWTGIPLKDILTLAKIHRKAKEVIFIGADAGTRDDMNGLFYYARSLPLHKAMHPDTIIAYEYNGSPFL
;
A
#
# COMPACT_ATOMS: atom_id res chain seq x y z
N MET A 1 -1.93 21.24 -0.84
CA MET A 1 -0.96 20.63 -1.78
C MET A 1 -1.74 20.20 -3.01
N PRO A 2 -1.18 20.25 -4.23
CA PRO A 2 -1.93 19.87 -5.44
C PRO A 2 -2.22 18.37 -5.46
N SER A 3 -3.41 18.00 -5.90
CA SER A 3 -3.85 16.61 -6.02
C SER A 3 -3.59 16.05 -7.41
N THR A 4 -3.45 14.73 -7.51
CA THR A 4 -3.36 13.99 -8.77
C THR A 4 -4.29 12.77 -8.74
N THR A 5 -4.70 12.29 -9.92
CA THR A 5 -5.54 11.10 -10.08
C THR A 5 -4.84 10.07 -10.95
N LEU A 6 -4.78 8.83 -10.48
CA LEU A 6 -4.15 7.70 -11.18
C LEU A 6 -5.17 6.58 -11.40
N ILE A 7 -5.11 5.94 -12.57
CA ILE A 7 -5.88 4.72 -12.87
C ILE A 7 -4.95 3.54 -12.68
N VAL A 8 -5.11 2.81 -11.57
CA VAL A 8 -4.13 1.79 -11.14
C VAL A 8 -4.85 0.53 -10.66
N PRO A 9 -4.40 -0.66 -11.10
CA PRO A 9 -4.84 -1.91 -10.49
C PRO A 9 -4.12 -2.16 -9.16
N LEU A 10 -4.85 -2.63 -8.15
CA LEU A 10 -4.28 -3.23 -6.95
C LEU A 10 -4.56 -4.73 -6.96
N GLU A 11 -3.50 -5.51 -6.83
CA GLU A 11 -3.54 -6.97 -6.80
C GLU A 11 -2.99 -7.49 -5.47
N CYS A 12 -3.72 -8.42 -4.86
CA CYS A 12 -3.22 -9.14 -3.70
C CYS A 12 -2.09 -10.09 -4.13
N ALA A 13 -0.98 -10.14 -3.39
CA ALA A 13 0.09 -11.11 -3.64
C ALA A 13 -0.37 -12.57 -3.61
N GLY A 14 -1.53 -12.86 -3.02
CA GLY A 14 -2.16 -14.18 -3.01
C GLY A 14 -3.11 -14.45 -4.18
N ASN A 15 -3.30 -13.54 -5.14
CA ASN A 15 -4.17 -13.79 -6.28
C ASN A 15 -3.78 -15.10 -6.99
N GLN A 16 -4.78 -15.89 -7.37
CA GLN A 16 -4.62 -17.21 -7.98
C GLN A 16 -4.05 -18.33 -7.09
N ARG A 17 -3.89 -18.12 -5.77
CA ARG A 17 -3.34 -19.14 -4.86
C ARG A 17 -4.07 -20.49 -4.91
N ALA A 18 -5.38 -20.49 -5.12
CA ALA A 18 -6.17 -21.72 -5.22
C ALA A 18 -5.80 -22.64 -6.41
N LYS A 19 -4.94 -22.16 -7.33
CA LYS A 19 -4.46 -22.95 -8.48
C LYS A 19 -3.17 -23.72 -8.20
N PHE A 20 -2.51 -23.52 -7.06
CA PHE A 20 -1.31 -24.29 -6.72
C PHE A 20 -1.66 -25.75 -6.38
N THR A 21 -0.83 -26.68 -6.85
CA THR A 21 -0.90 -28.11 -6.53
C THR A 21 0.47 -28.57 -6.03
N PRO A 22 0.62 -28.99 -4.76
CA PRO A 22 -0.42 -29.05 -3.72
C PRO A 22 -0.88 -27.65 -3.24
N PRO A 23 -2.04 -27.55 -2.58
CA PRO A 23 -2.49 -26.29 -1.98
C PRO A 23 -1.45 -25.70 -1.02
N THR A 24 -1.31 -24.39 -1.02
CA THR A 24 -0.34 -23.64 -0.19
C THR A 24 -1.06 -22.83 0.88
N PHE A 25 -0.36 -22.53 1.98
CA PHE A 25 -0.93 -21.85 3.15
C PHE A 25 -1.50 -20.45 2.85
N GLY A 26 -2.57 -20.07 3.58
CA GLY A 26 -3.26 -18.77 3.58
C GLY A 26 -4.49 -18.69 2.66
N GLU A 27 -5.02 -17.48 2.43
CA GLU A 27 -6.28 -17.28 1.70
C GLU A 27 -6.28 -17.87 0.28
N GLN A 28 -7.25 -18.76 0.01
CA GLN A 28 -7.37 -19.50 -1.25
C GLN A 28 -8.07 -18.69 -2.34
N TRP A 29 -7.49 -17.54 -2.68
CA TRP A 29 -7.99 -16.70 -3.76
C TRP A 29 -7.97 -17.43 -5.12
N LYS A 30 -9.08 -17.35 -5.86
CA LYS A 30 -9.15 -17.69 -7.28
C LYS A 30 -8.58 -16.52 -8.11
N SER A 31 -9.16 -16.16 -9.25
CA SER A 31 -8.65 -15.07 -10.11
C SER A 31 -9.22 -13.68 -9.79
N GLY A 32 -9.82 -13.49 -8.60
CA GLY A 32 -10.60 -12.29 -8.27
C GLY A 32 -9.93 -11.32 -7.30
N ALA A 33 -8.72 -11.60 -6.83
CA ALA A 33 -8.04 -10.76 -5.83
C ALA A 33 -7.29 -9.58 -6.49
N ILE A 34 -7.93 -8.94 -7.45
CA ILE A 34 -7.45 -7.79 -8.20
C ILE A 34 -8.62 -6.86 -8.54
N SER A 35 -8.42 -5.55 -8.42
CA SER A 35 -9.38 -4.54 -8.86
C SER A 35 -8.66 -3.31 -9.40
N GLN A 36 -9.30 -2.57 -10.30
CA GLN A 36 -8.79 -1.31 -10.85
C GLN A 36 -9.78 -0.19 -10.55
N GLY A 37 -9.24 0.99 -10.22
CA GLY A 37 -10.05 2.19 -10.02
C GLY A 37 -9.24 3.47 -10.18
N LYS A 38 -9.94 4.59 -10.01
CA LYS A 38 -9.36 5.94 -10.00
C LYS A 38 -9.00 6.31 -8.56
N TRP A 39 -7.71 6.47 -8.29
CA TRP A 39 -7.20 6.87 -6.99
C TRP A 39 -6.82 8.34 -7.04
N THR A 40 -7.42 9.17 -6.17
CA THR A 40 -7.09 10.59 -6.08
C THR A 40 -6.41 10.88 -4.74
N GLY A 41 -5.30 11.64 -4.80
CA GLY A 41 -4.46 11.88 -3.64
C GLY A 41 -3.40 12.95 -3.83
N ILE A 42 -2.57 13.14 -2.80
CA ILE A 42 -1.38 14.01 -2.84
C ILE A 42 -0.15 13.17 -3.20
N PRO A 43 0.71 13.60 -4.15
CA PRO A 43 1.99 12.95 -4.39
C PRO A 43 2.84 12.88 -3.11
N LEU A 44 3.29 11.67 -2.74
CA LEU A 44 4.08 11.46 -1.53
C LEU A 44 5.38 12.25 -1.56
N LYS A 45 6.00 12.39 -2.74
CA LYS A 45 7.21 13.20 -2.95
C LYS A 45 7.07 14.63 -2.43
N ASP A 46 5.88 15.24 -2.55
CA ASP A 46 5.66 16.62 -2.16
C ASP A 46 5.63 16.72 -0.64
N ILE A 47 5.03 15.73 0.04
CA ILE A 47 5.00 15.61 1.51
C ILE A 47 6.42 15.39 2.04
N LEU A 48 7.17 14.48 1.44
CA LEU A 48 8.55 14.20 1.86
C LEU A 48 9.49 15.39 1.62
N THR A 49 9.27 16.14 0.54
CA THR A 49 10.02 17.37 0.24
C THR A 49 9.73 18.44 1.29
N LEU A 50 8.46 18.64 1.63
CA LEU A 50 8.05 19.58 2.69
C LEU A 50 8.61 19.18 4.06
N ALA A 51 8.65 17.88 4.35
CA ALA A 51 9.20 17.32 5.59
C ALA A 51 10.73 17.41 5.69
N LYS A 52 11.43 17.83 4.61
CA LYS A 52 12.90 17.96 4.57
C LYS A 52 13.61 16.69 5.02
N ILE A 53 13.23 15.56 4.44
CA ILE A 53 13.82 14.25 4.75
C ILE A 53 15.35 14.28 4.69
N HIS A 54 15.98 13.51 5.58
CA HIS A 54 17.44 13.45 5.65
C HIS A 54 18.04 12.90 4.34
N ARG A 55 19.12 13.52 3.84
CA ARG A 55 19.76 13.16 2.55
C ARG A 55 20.19 11.69 2.44
N LYS A 56 20.45 11.03 3.58
CA LYS A 56 20.83 9.61 3.63
C LYS A 56 19.66 8.65 3.86
N ALA A 57 18.42 9.13 3.88
CA ALA A 57 17.24 8.27 4.03
C ALA A 57 17.20 7.19 2.92
N LYS A 58 16.72 6.00 3.27
CA LYS A 58 16.72 4.82 2.39
C LYS A 58 15.34 4.25 2.17
N GLU A 59 14.53 4.23 3.21
CA GLU A 59 13.18 3.66 3.23
C GLU A 59 12.22 4.68 3.83
N VAL A 60 10.98 4.63 3.38
CA VAL A 60 9.83 5.28 4.03
C VAL A 60 8.95 4.18 4.58
N ILE A 61 8.69 4.21 5.88
CA ILE A 61 7.86 3.22 6.57
C ILE A 61 6.46 3.81 6.73
N PHE A 62 5.45 3.03 6.33
CA PHE A 62 4.04 3.32 6.52
C PHE A 62 3.51 2.41 7.61
N ILE A 63 2.86 3.00 8.61
CA ILE A 63 2.26 2.28 9.74
C ILE A 63 0.77 2.58 9.70
N GLY A 64 -0.04 1.53 9.61
CA GLY A 64 -1.49 1.61 9.66
C GLY A 64 -1.99 1.92 11.07
N ALA A 65 -3.22 2.44 11.15
CA ALA A 65 -3.91 2.63 12.43
C ALA A 65 -4.44 1.30 12.99
N ASP A 66 -4.55 0.27 12.15
CA ASP A 66 -4.94 -1.08 12.51
C ASP A 66 -3.80 -1.83 13.22
N ALA A 67 -4.19 -2.67 14.16
CA ALA A 67 -3.28 -3.55 14.88
C ALA A 67 -3.95 -4.89 15.19
N GLY A 68 -3.14 -5.94 15.34
CA GLY A 68 -3.63 -7.28 15.64
C GLY A 68 -2.58 -8.15 16.31
N THR A 69 -3.01 -9.33 16.75
CA THR A 69 -2.13 -10.39 17.26
C THR A 69 -1.67 -11.29 16.11
N ARG A 70 -0.59 -12.04 16.35
CA ARG A 70 -0.06 -13.00 15.39
C ARG A 70 0.17 -14.33 16.09
N ASP A 71 0.08 -15.42 15.34
CA ASP A 71 0.29 -16.77 15.89
C ASP A 71 1.78 -17.08 16.11
N ASP A 72 2.67 -16.36 15.43
CA ASP A 72 4.13 -16.59 15.48
C ASP A 72 4.85 -15.77 16.56
N MET A 73 4.22 -14.72 17.10
CA MET A 73 4.83 -13.82 18.07
C MET A 73 3.77 -13.25 19.04
N ASN A 74 4.11 -13.21 20.33
CA ASN A 74 3.27 -12.58 21.35
C ASN A 74 3.35 -11.06 21.27
N GLY A 75 2.20 -10.39 21.31
CA GLY A 75 2.10 -8.92 21.36
C GLY A 75 1.01 -8.37 20.45
N LEU A 76 0.82 -7.04 20.52
CA LEU A 76 -0.01 -6.28 19.60
C LEU A 76 0.90 -5.65 18.54
N PHE A 77 0.60 -5.91 17.26
CA PHE A 77 1.41 -5.47 16.13
C PHE A 77 0.59 -4.59 15.20
N TYR A 78 1.13 -3.41 14.87
CA TYR A 78 0.58 -2.55 13.83
C TYR A 78 0.94 -3.08 12.44
N TYR A 79 0.04 -2.92 11.47
CA TYR A 79 0.37 -3.26 10.09
C TYR A 79 1.35 -2.24 9.53
N ALA A 80 2.55 -2.68 9.15
CA ALA A 80 3.58 -1.81 8.60
C ALA A 80 4.21 -2.38 7.33
N ARG A 81 4.52 -1.50 6.38
CA ARG A 81 5.25 -1.79 5.14
C ARG A 81 6.20 -0.64 4.82
N SER A 82 7.21 -0.89 4.00
CA SER A 82 8.13 0.16 3.55
C SER A 82 8.21 0.24 2.03
N LEU A 83 8.63 1.40 1.56
CA LEU A 83 9.07 1.62 0.19
C LEU A 83 10.50 2.15 0.19
N PRO A 84 11.36 1.67 -0.71
CA PRO A 84 12.65 2.31 -0.92
C PRO A 84 12.43 3.75 -1.41
N LEU A 85 13.31 4.66 -1.02
CA LEU A 85 13.11 6.10 -1.19
C LEU A 85 12.82 6.49 -2.65
N HIS A 86 13.46 5.84 -3.63
CA HIS A 86 13.23 6.11 -5.04
C HIS A 86 11.80 5.79 -5.49
N LYS A 87 11.15 4.77 -4.92
CA LYS A 87 9.72 4.48 -5.14
C LYS A 87 8.86 5.50 -4.41
N ALA A 88 9.18 5.81 -3.15
CA ALA A 88 8.42 6.80 -2.38
C ALA A 88 8.42 8.21 -3.02
N MET A 89 9.50 8.57 -3.72
CA MET A 89 9.64 9.83 -4.46
C MET A 89 9.07 9.79 -5.89
N HIS A 90 8.58 8.62 -6.36
CA HIS A 90 8.02 8.48 -7.70
C HIS A 90 6.75 9.33 -7.86
N PRO A 91 6.53 10.00 -9.01
CA PRO A 91 5.34 10.85 -9.21
C PRO A 91 4.01 10.11 -9.03
N ASP A 92 3.99 8.80 -9.29
CA ASP A 92 2.78 7.97 -9.17
C ASP A 92 2.57 7.38 -7.76
N THR A 93 3.45 7.67 -6.80
CA THR A 93 3.21 7.28 -5.39
C THR A 93 2.44 8.39 -4.70
N ILE A 94 1.22 8.08 -4.27
CA ILE A 94 0.29 9.04 -3.68
C ILE A 94 -0.16 8.62 -2.29
N ILE A 95 -0.46 9.60 -1.44
CA ILE A 95 -1.33 9.43 -0.29
C ILE A 95 -2.75 9.70 -0.78
N ALA A 96 -3.47 8.62 -1.10
CA ALA A 96 -4.84 8.69 -1.59
C ALA A 96 -5.81 9.03 -0.45
N TYR A 97 -6.85 9.79 -0.78
CA TYR A 97 -7.98 10.06 0.12
C TYR A 97 -9.35 9.84 -0.56
N GLU A 98 -9.35 9.50 -1.86
CA GLU A 98 -10.52 9.27 -2.69
C GLU A 98 -10.32 8.06 -3.61
N TYR A 99 -11.41 7.31 -3.83
CA TYR A 99 -11.49 6.19 -4.77
C TYR A 99 -12.76 6.29 -5.62
N ASN A 100 -12.61 6.27 -6.94
CA ASN A 100 -13.70 6.43 -7.91
C ASN A 100 -14.57 7.67 -7.68
N GLY A 101 -13.94 8.78 -7.27
CA GLY A 101 -14.60 10.07 -7.07
C GLY A 101 -15.37 10.20 -5.75
N SER A 102 -15.18 9.26 -4.81
CA SER A 102 -15.75 9.33 -3.47
C SER A 102 -14.65 9.18 -2.41
N PRO A 103 -14.73 9.87 -1.27
CA PRO A 103 -13.83 9.63 -0.14
C PRO A 103 -13.88 8.18 0.35
N PHE A 104 -12.79 7.72 0.97
CA PHE A 104 -12.81 6.42 1.67
C PHE A 104 -13.79 6.46 2.86
N LEU A 105 -14.49 5.35 3.08
CA LEU A 105 -15.32 5.12 4.27
C LEU A 105 -14.46 4.78 5.49
#